data_AF-A0AA88E1I5-F1
#
_entry.id   AF-A0AA88E1I5-F1
#
_cell.length_a   1.000
_cell.length_b   1.000
_cell.length_c   1.000
_cell.angle_alpha   90.00
_cell.angle_beta   90.00
_cell.angle_gamma   90.00
#
_symmetry.space_group_name_H-M   'P 1'
#
loop_
_entity.id
_entity.type
_entity.pdbx_description
1 polymer ?
#
loop_
_entity_poly.entity_id
_entity_poly.type
_entity_poly.pdbx_seq_one_letter_code
_entity_poly.pdbx_strand_id
1 'polypeptide(L)'
;MQFHTFKKAFAAVYPSTVQNGIVWFWPNTDPQYKDILMKKKPPYIPEIDDPSFTKSIGNRDIPYGYEVLIENLMDPAHVPYAHYRIMQTPQRKSKEICTLIECKADREGGIPLDLSVEKLNTDGFIAKREPGGVNTFYAPCVFYSSFTLSPKQGNGAASSAGTKKESSIQKRMVLVFICIPVSPGKSRLIWTFPRNFGVWIDKVVPRWMFHIGQNLILDSDLYLLHVEERKIADVGPTQWQKACFVPTKSDAVVVGFRKWLNKYAGGQVDWRGKFSGALPPTPPREQLMDRYWTHVVNCSSCNAAYKGLNVLEVVLQVISISLIGILAAAKQSMTSIVVKTAMVSMAVLCFAASKWLAHFIYKIFHYHDYNHAFI
;
A
#
# COMPACT_ATOMS: atom_id res chain seq x y z
N MET A 1 -44.13 7.76 -14.04
CA MET A 1 -43.90 6.47 -14.70
C MET A 1 -42.89 5.69 -13.87
N GLN A 2 -43.31 4.62 -13.19
CA GLN A 2 -42.42 3.78 -12.37
C GLN A 2 -41.65 2.83 -13.29
N PHE A 3 -40.40 3.18 -13.61
CA PHE A 3 -39.50 2.41 -14.48
C PHE A 3 -39.21 0.98 -13.98
N HIS A 4 -39.53 0.66 -12.71
CA HIS A 4 -39.20 -0.57 -12.00
C HIS A 4 -40.08 -1.78 -12.37
N THR A 5 -41.12 -1.60 -13.21
CA THR A 5 -42.09 -2.67 -13.56
C THR A 5 -41.83 -3.32 -14.92
N PHE A 6 -40.83 -2.85 -15.68
CA PHE A 6 -40.51 -3.41 -16.98
C PHE A 6 -39.80 -4.76 -16.84
N LYS A 7 -40.42 -5.83 -17.34
CA LYS A 7 -39.84 -7.19 -17.42
C LYS A 7 -38.55 -7.30 -18.26
N LYS A 8 -38.03 -6.21 -18.82
CA LYS A 8 -36.72 -6.15 -19.52
C LYS A 8 -35.68 -5.34 -18.73
N ALA A 9 -36.07 -4.65 -17.67
CA ALA A 9 -35.17 -3.91 -16.81
C ALA A 9 -34.59 -4.87 -15.76
N PHE A 10 -33.47 -5.51 -16.11
CA PHE A 10 -32.71 -6.33 -15.18
C PHE A 10 -31.35 -5.71 -14.92
N ALA A 11 -30.96 -5.67 -13.65
CA ALA A 11 -29.59 -5.39 -13.24
C ALA A 11 -28.91 -6.71 -12.87
N ALA A 12 -27.61 -6.80 -13.16
CA ALA A 12 -26.79 -7.91 -12.69
C ALA A 12 -26.72 -7.85 -11.14
N VAL A 13 -27.07 -8.95 -10.47
CA VAL A 13 -26.98 -9.07 -9.01
C VAL A 13 -25.83 -10.01 -8.67
N TYR A 14 -24.86 -9.52 -7.92
CA TYR A 14 -23.71 -10.29 -7.47
C TYR A 14 -23.90 -10.70 -6.00
N PRO A 15 -23.73 -11.99 -5.65
CA PRO A 15 -23.72 -12.42 -4.26
C PRO A 15 -22.67 -11.63 -3.47
N SER A 16 -23.08 -10.98 -2.39
CA SER A 16 -22.23 -10.04 -1.64
C SER A 16 -22.34 -10.21 -0.12
N THR A 17 -21.25 -9.92 0.61
CA THR A 17 -21.22 -9.94 2.08
C THR A 17 -20.28 -8.87 2.62
N VAL A 18 -20.48 -8.46 3.88
CA VAL A 18 -19.50 -7.63 4.61
C VAL A 18 -18.71 -8.53 5.55
N GLN A 19 -17.39 -8.46 5.48
CA GLN A 19 -16.48 -9.20 6.38
C GLN A 19 -15.21 -8.39 6.62
N ASN A 20 -14.71 -8.37 7.86
CA ASN A 20 -13.53 -7.59 8.27
C ASN A 20 -13.61 -6.10 7.88
N GLY A 21 -14.83 -5.53 7.89
CA GLY A 21 -15.10 -4.14 7.47
C GLY A 21 -15.01 -3.88 5.97
N ILE A 22 -14.94 -4.92 5.14
CA ILE A 22 -14.81 -4.84 3.67
C ILE A 22 -16.07 -5.44 3.04
N VAL A 23 -16.58 -4.79 1.98
CA VAL A 23 -17.63 -5.33 1.13
C VAL A 23 -16.99 -6.27 0.11
N TRP A 24 -17.40 -7.53 0.11
CA TRP A 24 -17.00 -8.56 -0.83
C TRP A 24 -18.16 -8.90 -1.75
N PHE A 25 -17.86 -9.19 -3.01
CA PHE A 25 -18.84 -9.73 -3.95
C PHE A 25 -18.20 -10.84 -4.79
N TRP A 26 -19.02 -11.81 -5.20
CA TRP A 26 -18.63 -12.84 -6.14
C TRP A 26 -18.90 -12.34 -7.57
N PRO A 27 -17.87 -12.12 -8.42
CA PRO A 27 -18.02 -11.46 -9.72
C PRO A 27 -18.56 -12.41 -10.81
N ASN A 28 -19.53 -13.26 -10.48
CA ASN A 28 -20.19 -14.15 -11.43
C ASN A 28 -21.70 -14.22 -11.13
N THR A 29 -22.52 -14.04 -12.16
CA THR A 29 -23.99 -14.00 -12.10
C THR A 29 -24.66 -15.31 -12.49
N ASP A 30 -23.89 -16.35 -12.86
CA ASP A 30 -24.44 -17.66 -13.20
C ASP A 30 -25.29 -18.17 -12.03
N PRO A 31 -26.52 -18.68 -12.28
CA PRO A 31 -27.45 -19.09 -11.22
C PRO A 31 -26.86 -20.06 -10.20
N GLN A 32 -25.91 -20.91 -10.61
CA GLN A 32 -25.20 -21.85 -9.73
C GLN A 32 -24.44 -21.18 -8.57
N TYR A 33 -24.07 -19.90 -8.71
CA TYR A 33 -23.33 -19.15 -7.68
C TYR A 33 -24.22 -18.28 -6.80
N LYS A 34 -25.54 -18.29 -6.98
CA LYS A 34 -26.47 -17.47 -6.19
C LYS A 34 -26.23 -17.60 -4.67
N ASP A 35 -26.02 -18.84 -4.20
CA ASP A 35 -25.81 -19.16 -2.79
C ASP A 35 -24.33 -19.45 -2.46
N ILE A 36 -23.39 -18.96 -3.28
CA ILE A 36 -21.95 -19.24 -3.11
C ILE A 36 -21.43 -18.87 -1.73
N LEU A 37 -21.95 -17.81 -1.11
CA LEU A 37 -21.52 -17.33 0.21
C LEU A 37 -21.89 -18.28 1.36
N MET A 38 -22.83 -19.22 1.14
CA MET A 38 -23.12 -20.29 2.09
C MET A 38 -22.08 -21.41 2.03
N LYS A 39 -21.40 -21.58 0.89
CA LYS A 39 -20.41 -22.64 0.62
C LYS A 39 -18.97 -22.15 0.78
N LYS A 40 -18.69 -20.93 0.29
CA LYS A 40 -17.36 -20.33 0.24
C LYS A 40 -17.45 -18.85 0.62
N LYS A 41 -17.01 -18.54 1.83
CA LYS A 41 -16.89 -17.16 2.33
C LYS A 41 -15.52 -16.57 1.95
N PRO A 42 -15.39 -15.23 1.92
CA PRO A 42 -14.08 -14.59 1.82
C PRO A 42 -13.13 -15.07 2.94
N PRO A 43 -11.81 -15.04 2.73
CA PRO A 43 -10.84 -15.35 3.79
C PRO A 43 -11.07 -14.46 5.02
N TYR A 44 -11.20 -15.08 6.20
CA TYR A 44 -11.35 -14.34 7.46
C TYR A 44 -9.98 -14.08 8.07
N ILE A 45 -9.70 -12.80 8.36
CA ILE A 45 -8.41 -12.36 8.91
C ILE A 45 -8.66 -11.86 10.34
N PRO A 46 -8.34 -12.67 11.37
CA PRO A 46 -8.73 -12.38 12.74
C PRO A 46 -8.14 -11.09 13.29
N GLU A 47 -6.90 -10.73 12.90
CA GLU A 47 -6.21 -9.52 13.37
C GLU A 47 -6.88 -8.23 12.92
N ILE A 48 -7.75 -8.29 11.91
CA ILE A 48 -8.52 -7.13 11.52
C ILE A 48 -9.59 -6.84 12.58
N ASP A 49 -10.28 -7.84 13.12
CA ASP A 49 -11.39 -7.62 14.06
C ASP A 49 -10.98 -7.76 15.55
N ASP A 50 -9.71 -8.06 15.81
CA ASP A 50 -9.13 -8.13 17.16
C ASP A 50 -8.86 -6.73 17.73
N PRO A 51 -9.46 -6.35 18.88
CA PRO A 51 -9.26 -5.03 19.49
C PRO A 51 -7.86 -4.80 20.05
N SER A 52 -7.04 -5.84 20.21
CA SER A 52 -5.62 -5.72 20.62
C SER A 52 -4.71 -5.27 19.47
N PHE A 53 -5.21 -5.29 18.23
CA PHE A 53 -4.51 -4.81 17.05
C PHE A 53 -5.00 -3.42 16.66
N THR A 54 -4.06 -2.57 16.25
CA THR A 54 -4.40 -1.38 15.46
C THR A 54 -4.28 -1.69 13.98
N LYS A 55 -5.10 -1.02 13.17
CA LYS A 55 -5.14 -1.18 11.71
C LYS A 55 -5.42 0.15 11.03
N SER A 56 -4.77 0.37 9.90
CA SER A 56 -5.13 1.42 8.94
C SER A 56 -5.40 0.78 7.59
N ILE A 57 -6.58 1.04 7.04
CA ILE A 57 -6.98 0.55 5.72
C ILE A 57 -6.75 1.65 4.69
N GLY A 58 -5.99 1.34 3.64
CA GLY A 58 -5.78 2.19 2.47
C GLY A 58 -6.25 1.48 1.20
N ASN A 59 -6.44 2.26 0.14
CA ASN A 59 -6.72 1.73 -1.21
C ASN A 59 -6.07 2.61 -2.27
N ARG A 60 -5.68 2.04 -3.41
CA ARG A 60 -5.13 2.78 -4.55
C ARG A 60 -5.40 2.04 -5.85
N ASP A 61 -5.82 2.76 -6.89
CA ASP A 61 -5.80 2.26 -8.26
C ASP A 61 -4.36 2.28 -8.78
N ILE A 62 -3.89 1.17 -9.31
CA ILE A 62 -2.51 0.94 -9.72
C ILE A 62 -2.46 0.84 -11.26
N PRO A 63 -1.55 1.57 -11.93
CA PRO A 63 -1.53 1.65 -13.40
C PRO A 63 -0.72 0.51 -14.05
N TYR A 64 -0.90 -0.70 -13.51
CA TYR A 64 -0.44 -1.97 -14.08
C TYR A 64 -1.33 -3.11 -13.56
N GLY A 65 -1.27 -4.25 -14.25
CA GLY A 65 -2.15 -5.39 -14.07
C GLY A 65 -2.03 -6.09 -12.72
N TYR A 66 -3.06 -6.87 -12.44
CA TYR A 66 -3.24 -7.62 -11.19
C TYR A 66 -2.08 -8.60 -10.94
N GLU A 67 -1.63 -9.28 -11.99
CA GLU A 67 -0.61 -10.33 -11.95
C GLU A 67 0.74 -9.78 -11.48
N VAL A 68 1.16 -8.63 -12.04
CA VAL A 68 2.41 -7.96 -11.67
C VAL A 68 2.30 -7.34 -10.27
N LEU A 69 1.14 -6.76 -9.92
CA LEU A 69 0.90 -6.21 -8.59
C LEU A 69 1.09 -7.26 -7.49
N ILE A 70 0.39 -8.39 -7.61
CA ILE A 70 0.43 -9.40 -6.56
C ILE A 70 1.79 -10.11 -6.50
N GLU A 71 2.44 -10.31 -7.64
CA GLU A 71 3.81 -10.82 -7.73
C GLU A 71 4.81 -9.94 -6.97
N ASN A 72 4.80 -8.62 -7.22
CA ASN A 72 5.69 -7.68 -6.53
C ASN A 72 5.47 -7.69 -5.01
N LEU A 73 4.23 -7.85 -4.54
CA LEU A 73 3.92 -7.93 -3.11
C LEU A 73 4.38 -9.25 -2.48
N MET A 74 4.53 -10.31 -3.29
CA MET A 74 5.01 -11.63 -2.88
C MET A 74 6.52 -11.74 -2.83
N ASP A 75 7.26 -10.79 -3.41
CA ASP A 75 8.71 -10.72 -3.39
C ASP A 75 9.19 -9.82 -2.24
N PRO A 76 9.74 -10.36 -1.15
CA PRO A 76 10.39 -9.54 -0.13
C PRO A 76 11.84 -9.18 -0.45
N ALA A 77 12.44 -9.76 -1.50
CA ALA A 77 13.85 -9.58 -1.84
C ALA A 77 14.12 -8.21 -2.46
N HIS A 78 13.18 -7.62 -3.22
CA HIS A 78 13.37 -6.28 -3.76
C HIS A 78 13.36 -5.19 -2.68
N VAL A 79 12.72 -5.43 -1.53
CA VAL A 79 12.40 -4.39 -0.54
C VAL A 79 13.61 -3.54 -0.11
N PRO A 80 14.76 -4.11 0.25
CA PRO A 80 15.94 -3.33 0.65
C PRO A 80 16.51 -2.45 -0.48
N TYR A 81 16.28 -2.83 -1.74
CA TYR A 81 16.82 -2.17 -2.92
C TYR A 81 15.84 -1.15 -3.51
N ALA A 82 14.60 -1.57 -3.80
CA ALA A 82 13.57 -0.74 -4.42
C ALA A 82 13.04 0.36 -3.48
N HIS A 83 13.06 0.11 -2.17
CA HIS A 83 12.60 1.03 -1.13
C HIS A 83 13.75 1.61 -0.31
N TYR A 84 14.97 1.57 -0.85
CA TYR A 84 16.16 2.08 -0.17
C TYR A 84 15.94 3.53 0.28
N ARG A 85 16.31 3.83 1.54
CA ARG A 85 16.08 5.10 2.26
C ARG A 85 14.63 5.53 2.46
N ILE A 86 13.63 4.90 1.83
CA ILE A 86 12.21 5.08 2.15
C ILE A 86 11.84 4.18 3.34
N MET A 87 11.98 2.87 3.14
CA MET A 87 11.86 1.90 4.21
C MET A 87 13.21 1.82 4.88
N GLN A 88 13.35 2.45 6.04
CA GLN A 88 14.47 2.17 6.93
C GLN A 88 14.30 0.75 7.47
N THR A 89 14.60 -0.27 6.67
CA THR A 89 14.91 -1.61 7.19
C THR A 89 16.08 -1.38 8.12
N PRO A 90 15.91 -1.43 9.45
CA PRO A 90 16.95 -0.96 10.33
C PRO A 90 18.14 -1.87 10.06
N GLN A 91 19.27 -1.32 9.59
CA GLN A 91 20.50 -2.10 9.43
C GLN A 91 20.81 -2.86 10.71
N ARG A 92 20.41 -2.31 11.86
CA ARG A 92 20.41 -3.00 13.17
C ARG A 92 19.58 -4.28 13.20
N LYS A 93 18.35 -4.29 12.68
CA LYS A 93 17.52 -5.50 12.56
C LYS A 93 18.07 -6.48 11.54
N SER A 94 18.53 -6.01 10.37
CA SER A 94 19.18 -6.89 9.39
C SER A 94 20.46 -7.52 9.97
N LYS A 95 21.25 -6.76 10.73
CA LYS A 95 22.41 -7.27 11.47
C LYS A 95 22.02 -8.24 12.58
N GLU A 96 20.99 -7.94 13.38
CA GLU A 96 20.48 -8.85 14.41
C GLU A 96 19.98 -10.17 13.80
N ILE A 97 19.23 -10.11 12.71
CA ILE A 97 18.80 -11.31 11.96
C ILE A 97 20.00 -12.05 11.39
N CYS A 98 20.95 -11.34 10.77
CA CYS A 98 22.14 -11.96 10.21
C CYS A 98 23.05 -12.60 11.25
N THR A 99 23.11 -12.08 12.48
CA THR A 99 23.78 -12.77 13.58
C THR A 99 23.07 -14.08 13.94
N LEU A 100 21.74 -14.15 13.83
CA LEU A 100 20.96 -15.36 14.12
C LEU A 100 21.05 -16.44 13.04
N ILE A 101 21.27 -16.05 11.78
CA ILE A 101 21.33 -16.99 10.63
C ILE A 101 22.73 -17.03 10.00
N GLU A 102 23.74 -16.55 10.71
CA GLU A 102 25.15 -16.52 10.29
C GLU A 102 25.35 -15.91 8.88
N CYS A 103 24.62 -14.85 8.55
CA CYS A 103 24.81 -14.08 7.31
C CYS A 103 25.49 -12.74 7.54
N LYS A 104 25.79 -12.04 6.44
CA LYS A 104 26.09 -10.61 6.44
C LYS A 104 25.07 -9.92 5.56
N ALA A 105 24.49 -8.83 6.06
CA ALA A 105 23.66 -7.98 5.24
C ALA A 105 24.56 -7.22 4.24
N ASP A 106 24.07 -7.01 3.02
CA ASP A 106 24.77 -6.19 2.05
C ASP A 106 24.66 -4.68 2.38
N ARG A 107 25.15 -3.82 1.46
CA ARG A 107 25.18 -2.36 1.65
C ARG A 107 23.77 -1.77 1.81
N GLU A 108 22.81 -2.29 1.06
CA GLU A 108 21.41 -1.87 1.03
C GLU A 108 20.59 -2.49 2.16
N GLY A 109 21.12 -3.51 2.84
CA GLY A 109 20.50 -4.20 3.97
C GLY A 109 19.76 -5.49 3.60
N GLY A 110 19.97 -5.98 2.38
CA GLY A 110 19.52 -7.27 1.89
C GLY A 110 20.18 -8.41 2.64
N ILE A 111 19.40 -9.48 2.86
CA ILE A 111 19.83 -10.71 3.54
C ILE A 111 19.34 -11.91 2.74
N PRO A 112 20.00 -13.07 2.82
CA PRO A 112 19.49 -14.30 2.22
C PRO A 112 18.09 -14.62 2.74
N LEU A 113 17.18 -14.94 1.83
CA LEU A 113 15.81 -15.33 2.13
C LEU A 113 15.59 -16.77 1.68
N ASP A 114 15.28 -17.65 2.64
CA ASP A 114 14.85 -19.01 2.35
C ASP A 114 13.31 -19.04 2.35
N LEU A 115 12.74 -19.04 1.15
CA LEU A 115 11.30 -19.18 0.94
C LEU A 115 11.02 -20.56 0.35
N SER A 116 9.97 -21.21 0.85
CA SER A 116 9.52 -22.51 0.34
C SER A 116 7.99 -22.58 0.30
N VAL A 117 7.45 -23.03 -0.83
CA VAL A 117 6.01 -23.26 -1.01
C VAL A 117 5.69 -24.68 -0.55
N GLU A 118 4.86 -24.82 0.47
CA GLU A 118 4.57 -26.13 1.08
C GLU A 118 3.32 -26.79 0.47
N LYS A 119 2.28 -26.00 0.25
CA LYS A 119 0.99 -26.50 -0.23
C LYS A 119 0.44 -25.55 -1.28
N LEU A 120 0.11 -26.07 -2.46
CA LEU A 120 -0.45 -25.33 -3.59
C LEU A 120 -1.69 -26.07 -4.12
N ASN A 121 -2.83 -25.40 -4.20
CA ASN A 121 -4.10 -25.94 -4.70
C ASN A 121 -4.97 -24.85 -5.35
N THR A 122 -6.20 -25.18 -5.74
CA THR A 122 -7.15 -24.24 -6.38
C THR A 122 -7.48 -23.01 -5.53
N ASP A 123 -7.42 -23.12 -4.20
CA ASP A 123 -7.74 -22.03 -3.27
C ASP A 123 -6.52 -21.16 -2.94
N GLY A 124 -5.34 -21.47 -3.48
CA GLY A 124 -4.13 -20.69 -3.33
C GLY A 124 -2.95 -21.53 -2.80
N PHE A 125 -2.09 -20.92 -1.98
CA PHE A 125 -0.93 -21.62 -1.42
C PHE A 125 -0.43 -21.02 -0.09
N ILE A 126 0.33 -21.83 0.65
CA ILE A 126 1.04 -21.43 1.86
C ILE A 126 2.55 -21.61 1.61
N ALA A 127 3.32 -20.62 2.01
CA ALA A 127 4.77 -20.63 1.94
C ALA A 127 5.40 -20.22 3.29
N LYS A 128 6.46 -20.92 3.67
CA LYS A 128 7.29 -20.55 4.82
C LYS A 128 8.37 -19.57 4.41
N ARG A 129 8.66 -18.64 5.31
CA ARG A 129 9.75 -17.68 5.21
C ARG A 129 10.62 -17.80 6.44
N GLU A 130 11.88 -18.16 6.26
CA GLU A 130 12.85 -18.13 7.37
C GLU A 130 13.56 -16.77 7.46
N PRO A 131 13.74 -16.22 8.68
CA PRO A 131 13.23 -16.72 9.97
C PRO A 131 11.78 -16.28 10.28
N GLY A 132 10.94 -17.24 10.69
CA GLY A 132 9.73 -17.00 11.49
C GLY A 132 8.54 -16.29 10.84
N GLY A 133 8.43 -16.32 9.51
CA GLY A 133 7.33 -15.74 8.75
C GLY A 133 6.50 -16.78 7.98
N VAL A 134 5.22 -16.47 7.77
CA VAL A 134 4.32 -17.26 6.92
C VAL A 134 3.68 -16.35 5.89
N ASN A 135 3.76 -16.77 4.63
CA ASN A 135 3.09 -16.14 3.51
C ASN A 135 1.93 -17.04 3.07
N THR A 136 0.77 -16.47 2.83
CA THR A 136 -0.40 -17.19 2.35
C THR A 136 -1.07 -16.41 1.25
N PHE A 137 -1.23 -17.05 0.11
CA PHE A 137 -2.07 -16.55 -0.97
C PHE A 137 -3.43 -17.23 -0.86
N TYR A 138 -4.48 -16.45 -0.63
CA TYR A 138 -5.86 -16.91 -0.76
C TYR A 138 -6.41 -16.45 -2.10
N ALA A 139 -6.66 -17.43 -2.97
CA ALA A 139 -7.17 -17.17 -4.29
C ALA A 139 -8.58 -16.52 -4.24
N PRO A 140 -8.87 -15.60 -5.17
CA PRO A 140 -8.01 -15.19 -6.28
C PRO A 140 -7.26 -13.89 -6.02
N CYS A 141 -7.29 -13.28 -4.82
CA CYS A 141 -6.89 -11.87 -4.70
C CYS A 141 -6.24 -11.45 -3.38
N VAL A 142 -6.14 -12.32 -2.38
CA VAL A 142 -5.61 -11.93 -1.06
C VAL A 142 -4.21 -12.48 -0.87
N PHE A 143 -3.25 -11.60 -0.62
CA PHE A 143 -1.94 -11.97 -0.12
C PHE A 143 -1.82 -11.56 1.36
N TYR A 144 -1.53 -12.54 2.19
CA TYR A 144 -1.38 -12.41 3.64
C TYR A 144 0.05 -12.77 4.00
N SER A 145 0.73 -11.93 4.78
CA SER A 145 2.07 -12.20 5.29
C SER A 145 2.13 -11.84 6.77
N SER A 146 2.49 -12.80 7.62
CA SER A 146 2.60 -12.57 9.06
C SER A 146 4.04 -12.61 9.54
N PHE A 147 4.38 -11.63 10.37
CA PHE A 147 5.69 -11.45 10.98
C PHE A 147 5.58 -11.48 12.49
N THR A 148 6.46 -12.26 13.08
CA THR A 148 6.60 -12.36 14.53
C THR A 148 7.91 -11.68 14.94
N LEU A 149 7.80 -10.57 15.66
CA LEU A 149 8.93 -9.80 16.19
C LEU A 149 9.22 -10.27 17.62
N SER A 150 9.89 -11.42 17.77
CA SER A 150 10.37 -11.87 19.09
C SER A 150 11.79 -11.36 19.37
N PRO A 151 12.09 -10.80 20.56
CA PRO A 151 13.43 -10.88 21.11
C PRO A 151 13.66 -12.34 21.52
N LYS A 152 14.62 -13.05 20.91
CA LYS A 152 15.08 -14.31 21.50
C LYS A 152 15.69 -13.97 22.86
N GLN A 153 15.04 -14.38 23.95
CA GLN A 153 15.70 -14.46 25.25
C GLN A 153 16.87 -15.43 25.08
N GLY A 154 18.08 -14.90 25.16
CA GLY A 154 19.27 -15.74 25.23
C GLY A 154 19.18 -16.61 26.47
N ASN A 155 19.42 -17.92 26.30
CA ASN A 155 19.70 -18.81 27.41
C ASN A 155 20.92 -18.28 28.16
N GLY A 156 20.75 -17.86 29.41
CA GLY A 156 21.87 -17.37 30.23
C GLY A 156 21.46 -16.91 31.62
N ALA A 157 21.67 -17.82 32.58
CA ALA A 157 21.76 -17.61 34.02
C ALA A 157 20.48 -17.22 34.79
N ALA A 158 20.08 -18.14 35.67
CA ALA A 158 19.21 -17.85 36.80
C ALA A 158 19.81 -16.68 37.62
N SER A 159 19.03 -15.62 37.81
CA SER A 159 19.23 -14.71 38.93
C SER A 159 17.88 -14.38 39.55
N SER A 160 17.90 -14.44 40.87
CA SER A 160 16.76 -14.43 41.78
C SER A 160 16.02 -13.09 41.84
N ALA A 161 14.85 -13.17 42.45
CA ALA A 161 14.03 -12.10 43.04
C ALA A 161 12.88 -11.60 42.17
N GLY A 162 11.69 -11.68 42.77
CA GLY A 162 10.40 -11.53 42.13
C GLY A 162 10.17 -10.15 41.56
N THR A 163 9.71 -10.13 40.31
CA THR A 163 8.88 -9.06 39.77
C THR A 163 7.93 -9.73 38.77
N LYS A 164 6.65 -9.34 38.82
CA LYS A 164 5.56 -9.92 38.04
C LYS A 164 5.99 -10.22 36.60
N LYS A 165 5.93 -11.50 36.19
CA LYS A 165 5.94 -11.90 34.78
C LYS A 165 4.69 -11.29 34.13
N GLU A 166 4.82 -10.09 33.57
CA GLU A 166 4.01 -9.76 32.39
C GLU A 166 4.36 -10.82 31.35
N SER A 167 3.38 -11.64 30.96
CA SER A 167 3.51 -12.49 29.79
C SER A 167 3.90 -11.55 28.64
N SER A 168 5.16 -11.60 28.20
CA SER A 168 5.62 -10.75 27.12
C SER A 168 4.78 -11.07 25.88
N ILE A 169 3.76 -10.25 25.60
CA ILE A 169 2.88 -10.43 24.46
C ILE A 169 3.76 -10.38 23.21
N GLN A 170 3.74 -11.46 22.46
CA GLN A 170 4.51 -11.59 21.23
C GLN A 170 4.09 -10.49 20.25
N LYS A 171 5.05 -9.64 19.84
CA LYS A 171 4.79 -8.57 18.89
C LYS A 171 4.53 -9.17 17.52
N ARG A 172 3.34 -8.95 16.98
CA ARG A 172 2.88 -9.48 15.70
C ARG A 172 2.50 -8.34 14.79
N MET A 173 2.94 -8.43 13.53
CA MET A 173 2.52 -7.57 12.44
C MET A 173 2.06 -8.46 11.29
N VAL A 174 0.96 -8.07 10.67
CA VAL A 174 0.42 -8.74 9.50
C VAL A 174 0.36 -7.74 8.37
N LEU A 175 0.78 -8.15 7.17
CA LEU A 175 0.54 -7.44 5.93
C LEU A 175 -0.58 -8.15 5.19
N VAL A 176 -1.68 -7.45 4.95
CA VAL A 176 -2.80 -7.93 4.15
C VAL A 176 -2.92 -7.05 2.93
N PHE A 177 -2.86 -7.68 1.76
CA PHE A 177 -3.06 -7.04 0.48
C PHE A 177 -4.20 -7.74 -0.25
N ILE A 178 -5.14 -6.96 -0.77
CA ILE A 178 -6.25 -7.42 -1.60
C ILE A 178 -6.08 -6.77 -2.97
N CYS A 179 -5.66 -7.58 -3.94
CA CYS A 179 -5.30 -7.16 -5.29
C CYS A 179 -6.48 -7.45 -6.22
N ILE A 180 -7.08 -6.41 -6.80
CA ILE A 180 -8.34 -6.52 -7.55
C ILE A 180 -8.07 -6.16 -9.01
N PRO A 181 -8.36 -7.04 -9.97
CA PRO A 181 -8.27 -6.68 -11.39
C PRO A 181 -9.36 -5.66 -11.75
N VAL A 182 -8.99 -4.60 -12.50
CA VAL A 182 -9.93 -3.54 -12.95
C VAL A 182 -10.10 -3.57 -14.47
N SER A 183 -8.97 -3.61 -15.19
CA SER A 183 -8.88 -3.79 -16.64
C SER A 183 -7.46 -4.25 -16.99
N PRO A 184 -7.16 -4.67 -18.23
CA PRO A 184 -5.77 -4.85 -18.66
C PRO A 184 -4.94 -3.60 -18.36
N GLY A 185 -3.74 -3.75 -17.79
CA GLY A 185 -2.90 -2.63 -17.39
C GLY A 185 -3.40 -1.81 -16.19
N LYS A 186 -4.44 -2.26 -15.48
CA LYS A 186 -4.96 -1.56 -14.31
C LYS A 186 -5.49 -2.50 -13.24
N SER A 187 -5.03 -2.30 -12.01
CA SER A 187 -5.50 -3.02 -10.84
C SER A 187 -5.88 -2.05 -9.72
N ARG A 188 -6.46 -2.58 -8.64
CA ARG A 188 -6.72 -1.85 -7.42
C ARG A 188 -6.14 -2.63 -6.26
N LEU A 189 -5.37 -1.95 -5.44
CA LEU A 189 -4.84 -2.48 -4.20
C LEU A 189 -5.69 -1.95 -3.04
N ILE A 190 -6.16 -2.84 -2.17
CA ILE A 190 -6.59 -2.49 -0.81
C ILE A 190 -5.58 -3.11 0.13
N TRP A 191 -5.08 -2.36 1.11
CA TRP A 191 -4.12 -2.86 2.07
C TRP A 191 -4.53 -2.54 3.50
N THR A 192 -4.14 -3.41 4.42
CA THR A 192 -4.21 -3.14 5.86
C THR A 192 -3.08 -3.86 6.56
N PHE A 193 -2.46 -3.18 7.53
CA PHE A 193 -1.30 -3.70 8.26
C PHE A 193 -1.59 -3.83 9.76
N PRO A 194 -2.43 -4.80 10.20
CA PRO A 194 -2.70 -5.01 11.60
C PRO A 194 -1.42 -5.24 12.41
N ARG A 195 -1.27 -4.56 13.54
CA ARG A 195 -0.20 -4.80 14.51
C ARG A 195 -0.66 -4.64 15.95
N ASN A 196 -0.13 -5.45 16.87
CA ASN A 196 -0.47 -5.40 18.30
C ASN A 196 0.53 -4.61 19.17
N PHE A 197 1.46 -3.88 18.54
CA PHE A 197 2.46 -3.06 19.21
C PHE A 197 2.44 -1.63 18.67
N GLY A 198 2.85 -0.65 19.48
CA GLY A 198 2.84 0.76 19.08
C GLY A 198 1.42 1.31 18.84
N VAL A 199 0.39 0.68 19.42
CA VAL A 199 -1.03 1.00 19.19
C VAL A 199 -1.38 2.46 19.51
N TRP A 200 -0.64 3.09 20.44
CA TRP A 200 -0.83 4.50 20.78
C TRP A 200 -0.55 5.46 19.62
N ILE A 201 0.29 5.07 18.65
CA ILE A 201 0.68 5.93 17.52
C ILE A 201 -0.56 6.29 16.70
N ASP A 202 -1.47 5.35 16.48
CA ASP A 202 -2.69 5.53 15.69
C ASP A 202 -3.73 6.43 16.37
N LYS A 203 -3.58 6.69 17.68
CA LYS A 203 -4.40 7.66 18.41
C LYS A 203 -3.90 9.11 18.24
N VAL A 204 -2.63 9.29 17.88
CA VAL A 204 -1.97 10.59 17.78
C VAL A 204 -1.75 11.01 16.34
N VAL A 205 -1.36 10.06 15.48
CA VAL A 205 -1.02 10.28 14.08
C VAL A 205 -2.28 10.10 13.22
N PRO A 206 -2.72 11.12 12.47
CA PRO A 206 -3.87 11.01 11.59
C PRO A 206 -3.67 9.95 10.50
N ARG A 207 -4.75 9.26 10.10
CA ARG A 207 -4.72 8.18 9.10
C ARG A 207 -4.01 8.58 7.79
N TRP A 208 -4.28 9.78 7.28
CA TRP A 208 -3.67 10.27 6.03
C TRP A 208 -2.14 10.34 6.09
N MET A 209 -1.55 10.62 7.26
CA MET A 209 -0.09 10.66 7.43
C MET A 209 0.55 9.28 7.23
N PHE A 210 -0.09 8.21 7.73
CA PHE A 210 0.36 6.84 7.44
C PHE A 210 0.28 6.53 5.94
N HIS A 211 -0.78 6.99 5.29
CA HIS A 211 -0.95 6.80 3.85
C HIS A 211 0.12 7.51 3.03
N ILE A 212 0.70 8.63 3.48
CA ILE A 212 1.82 9.29 2.77
C ILE A 212 2.99 8.31 2.60
N GLY A 213 3.44 7.70 3.71
CA GLY A 213 4.57 6.78 3.69
C GLY A 213 4.27 5.52 2.86
N GLN A 214 3.04 4.99 2.99
CA GLN A 214 2.60 3.82 2.23
C GLN A 214 2.52 4.11 0.71
N ASN A 215 2.00 5.28 0.32
CA ASN A 215 1.96 5.66 -1.09
C ASN A 215 3.36 5.91 -1.63
N LEU A 216 4.26 6.50 -0.85
CA LEU A 216 5.66 6.71 -1.25
C LEU A 216 6.38 5.38 -1.54
N ILE A 217 6.11 4.33 -0.74
CA ILE A 217 6.58 2.96 -1.00
C ILE A 217 5.97 2.40 -2.29
N LEU A 218 4.69 2.66 -2.57
CA LEU A 218 4.08 2.22 -3.82
C LEU A 218 4.60 3.00 -5.04
N ASP A 219 5.03 4.25 -4.89
CA ASP A 219 5.53 5.05 -6.02
C ASP A 219 6.95 4.67 -6.43
N SER A 220 7.73 4.12 -5.49
CA SER A 220 9.12 3.79 -5.75
C SER A 220 9.26 2.66 -6.76
N ASP A 221 8.32 1.71 -6.82
CA ASP A 221 8.34 0.60 -7.79
C ASP A 221 7.34 0.81 -8.95
N LEU A 222 6.37 1.73 -8.83
CA LEU A 222 5.26 1.90 -9.78
C LEU A 222 5.68 1.96 -11.25
N TYR A 223 6.62 2.83 -11.60
CA TYR A 223 7.04 2.99 -12.99
C TYR A 223 7.77 1.74 -13.51
N LEU A 224 8.58 1.10 -12.65
CA LEU A 224 9.32 -0.11 -13.00
C LEU A 224 8.35 -1.26 -13.28
N LEU A 225 7.35 -1.45 -12.41
CA LEU A 225 6.33 -2.49 -12.56
C LEU A 225 5.43 -2.25 -13.78
N HIS A 226 5.14 -0.99 -14.11
CA HIS A 226 4.43 -0.64 -15.34
C HIS A 226 5.19 -1.05 -16.61
N VAL A 227 6.51 -0.87 -16.61
CA VAL A 227 7.38 -1.29 -17.73
C VAL A 227 7.55 -2.81 -17.74
N GLU A 228 7.67 -3.44 -16.58
CA GLU A 228 7.76 -4.89 -16.44
C GLU A 228 6.55 -5.61 -17.03
N GLU A 229 5.33 -5.13 -16.74
CA GLU A 229 4.10 -5.66 -17.32
C GLU A 229 4.15 -5.72 -18.85
N ARG A 230 4.67 -4.68 -19.49
CA ARG A 230 4.79 -4.60 -20.95
C ARG A 230 5.78 -5.62 -21.50
N LYS A 231 6.94 -5.75 -20.84
CA LYS A 231 7.93 -6.76 -21.22
C LYS A 231 7.41 -8.19 -21.09
N ILE A 232 6.62 -8.46 -20.04
CA ILE A 232 5.96 -9.75 -19.88
C ILE A 232 4.88 -9.95 -20.95
N ALA A 233 4.11 -8.90 -21.29
CA ALA A 233 3.11 -8.96 -22.34
C ALA A 233 3.72 -9.26 -23.73
N ASP A 234 4.91 -8.72 -24.04
CA ASP A 234 5.62 -8.94 -25.31
C ASP A 234 5.99 -10.41 -25.54
N VAL A 235 6.37 -11.14 -24.48
CA VAL A 235 6.69 -12.58 -24.56
C VAL A 235 5.46 -13.48 -24.36
N GLY A 236 4.37 -12.91 -23.84
CA GLY A 236 3.14 -13.61 -23.49
C GLY A 236 3.11 -14.10 -22.03
N PRO A 237 1.94 -14.04 -21.36
CA PRO A 237 1.82 -14.25 -19.91
C PRO A 237 2.21 -15.66 -19.44
N THR A 238 2.05 -16.67 -20.30
CA THR A 238 2.43 -18.06 -19.99
C THR A 238 3.92 -18.34 -20.20
N GLN A 239 4.64 -17.46 -20.90
CA GLN A 239 6.06 -17.57 -21.21
C GLN A 239 6.91 -16.54 -20.45
N TRP A 240 6.41 -16.07 -19.30
CA TRP A 240 7.03 -15.03 -18.48
C TRP A 240 8.50 -15.29 -18.14
N GLN A 241 8.95 -16.56 -18.07
CA GLN A 241 10.36 -16.93 -17.85
C GLN A 241 11.30 -16.49 -18.98
N LYS A 242 10.77 -16.13 -20.15
CA LYS A 242 11.57 -15.51 -21.23
C LYS A 242 11.85 -14.03 -20.96
N ALA A 243 11.04 -13.37 -20.14
CA ALA A 243 11.21 -11.97 -19.76
C ALA A 243 12.07 -11.80 -18.50
N CYS A 244 12.06 -12.77 -17.58
CA CYS A 244 12.84 -12.69 -16.34
C CYS A 244 13.43 -14.05 -15.91
N PHE A 245 14.55 -13.99 -15.20
CA PHE A 245 15.26 -15.15 -14.65
C PHE A 245 15.19 -15.11 -13.12
N VAL A 246 14.53 -16.12 -12.52
CA VAL A 246 14.23 -16.20 -11.08
C VAL A 246 14.75 -17.52 -10.47
N PRO A 247 16.09 -17.69 -10.35
CA PRO A 247 16.70 -18.98 -10.06
C PRO A 247 16.79 -19.30 -8.57
N THR A 248 16.46 -18.38 -7.67
CA THR A 248 16.85 -18.47 -6.26
C THR A 248 15.69 -18.87 -5.35
N LYS A 249 16.03 -19.24 -4.11
CA LYS A 249 15.03 -19.52 -3.08
C LYS A 249 14.21 -18.29 -2.68
N SER A 250 14.75 -17.07 -2.83
CA SER A 250 13.96 -15.86 -2.55
C SER A 250 12.82 -15.66 -3.55
N ASP A 251 12.89 -16.30 -4.71
CA ASP A 251 11.87 -16.20 -5.75
C ASP A 251 10.75 -17.25 -5.59
N ALA A 252 10.85 -18.15 -4.61
CA ALA A 252 9.99 -19.34 -4.55
C ALA A 252 8.49 -19.01 -4.44
N VAL A 253 8.12 -17.92 -3.76
CA VAL A 253 6.72 -17.46 -3.61
C VAL A 253 6.18 -16.92 -4.93
N VAL A 254 6.99 -16.12 -5.65
CA VAL A 254 6.68 -15.59 -6.99
C VAL A 254 6.50 -16.74 -7.99
N VAL A 255 7.46 -17.67 -8.02
CA VAL A 255 7.38 -18.88 -8.86
C VAL A 255 6.15 -19.72 -8.50
N GLY A 256 5.85 -19.84 -7.21
CA GLY A 256 4.65 -20.51 -6.71
C GLY A 256 3.36 -19.89 -7.22
N PHE A 257 3.25 -18.56 -7.19
CA PHE A 257 2.12 -17.82 -7.72
C PHE A 257 1.97 -17.99 -9.23
N ARG A 258 3.04 -17.82 -10.01
CA ARG A 258 2.97 -18.01 -11.47
C ARG A 258 2.61 -19.45 -11.85
N LYS A 259 3.10 -20.46 -11.12
CA LYS A 259 2.67 -21.86 -11.29
C LYS A 259 1.19 -22.06 -10.98
N TRP A 260 0.71 -21.46 -9.88
CA TRP A 260 -0.71 -21.49 -9.50
C TRP A 260 -1.58 -20.84 -10.59
N LEU A 261 -1.18 -19.65 -11.06
CA LEU A 261 -1.91 -18.88 -12.06
C LEU A 261 -2.02 -19.65 -13.38
N ASN A 262 -0.92 -20.25 -13.85
CA ASN A 262 -0.92 -21.09 -15.05
C ASN A 262 -1.81 -22.32 -14.88
N LYS A 263 -1.72 -23.01 -13.73
CA LYS A 263 -2.42 -24.27 -13.50
C LYS A 263 -3.93 -24.10 -13.29
N TYR A 264 -4.36 -23.05 -12.60
CA TYR A 264 -5.76 -22.91 -12.14
C TYR A 264 -6.52 -21.73 -12.75
N ALA A 265 -5.82 -20.76 -13.35
CA ALA A 265 -6.45 -19.57 -13.94
C ALA A 265 -6.11 -19.37 -15.43
N GLY A 266 -5.41 -20.32 -16.07
CA GLY A 266 -5.05 -20.18 -17.49
C GLY A 266 -3.96 -19.15 -17.77
N GLY A 267 -3.22 -18.72 -16.73
CA GLY A 267 -2.05 -17.84 -16.84
C GLY A 267 -2.34 -16.34 -16.80
N GLN A 268 -3.61 -15.92 -16.80
CA GLN A 268 -4.01 -14.51 -16.74
C GLN A 268 -5.44 -14.36 -16.22
N VAL A 269 -5.85 -13.14 -15.88
CA VAL A 269 -7.27 -12.84 -15.56
C VAL A 269 -8.17 -13.13 -16.77
N ASP A 270 -9.24 -13.90 -16.53
CA ASP A 270 -10.32 -14.11 -17.50
C ASP A 270 -11.25 -12.89 -17.53
N TRP A 271 -11.12 -12.09 -18.58
CA TRP A 271 -11.93 -10.89 -18.79
C TRP A 271 -13.32 -11.17 -19.36
N ARG A 272 -13.71 -12.43 -19.59
CA ARG A 272 -15.03 -12.85 -20.10
C ARG A 272 -15.48 -12.08 -21.35
N GLY A 273 -14.52 -11.77 -22.24
CA GLY A 273 -14.76 -11.04 -23.48
C GLY A 273 -14.98 -9.52 -23.33
N LYS A 274 -14.94 -8.96 -22.10
CA LYS A 274 -15.09 -7.52 -21.87
C LYS A 274 -13.90 -6.71 -22.38
N PHE A 275 -12.72 -7.32 -22.39
CA PHE A 275 -11.48 -6.71 -22.85
C PHE A 275 -10.75 -7.66 -23.81
N SER A 276 -10.01 -7.10 -24.76
CA SER A 276 -9.14 -7.87 -25.66
C SER A 276 -7.89 -8.43 -24.97
N GLY A 277 -7.57 -7.94 -23.76
CA GLY A 277 -6.33 -8.24 -23.04
C GLY A 277 -5.16 -7.32 -23.42
N ALA A 278 -5.30 -6.47 -24.45
CA ALA A 278 -4.26 -5.53 -24.84
C ALA A 278 -4.04 -4.44 -23.77
N LEU A 279 -2.77 -4.12 -23.50
CA LEU A 279 -2.40 -3.05 -22.59
C LEU A 279 -2.65 -1.67 -23.23
N PRO A 280 -3.13 -0.67 -22.47
CA PRO A 280 -3.21 0.70 -22.96
C PRO A 280 -1.81 1.30 -23.20
N PRO A 281 -1.69 2.33 -24.05
CA PRO A 281 -0.43 3.03 -24.25
C PRO A 281 0.07 3.63 -22.93
N THR A 282 1.38 3.72 -22.76
CA THR A 282 1.99 4.34 -21.58
C THR A 282 1.72 5.85 -21.60
N PRO A 283 1.02 6.39 -20.58
CA PRO A 283 0.82 7.83 -20.45
C PRO A 283 2.12 8.53 -20.03
N PRO A 284 2.19 9.87 -20.08
CA PRO A 284 3.28 10.63 -19.48
C PRO A 284 3.49 10.24 -18.01
N ARG A 285 4.75 10.24 -17.57
CA ARG A 285 5.15 9.79 -16.22
C ARG A 285 4.38 10.49 -15.09
N GLU A 286 4.17 11.80 -15.21
CA GLU A 286 3.41 12.58 -14.22
C GLU A 286 1.97 12.07 -14.08
N GLN A 287 1.31 11.77 -15.20
CA GLN A 287 -0.04 11.20 -15.20
C GLN A 287 -0.05 9.76 -14.68
N LEU A 288 0.96 8.95 -15.03
CA LEU A 288 1.08 7.58 -14.55
C LEU A 288 1.18 7.52 -13.03
N MET A 289 1.96 8.43 -12.44
CA MET A 289 2.27 8.46 -11.01
C MET A 289 1.33 9.38 -10.21
N ASP A 290 0.25 9.88 -10.80
CA ASP A 290 -0.67 10.81 -10.14
C ASP A 290 -1.45 10.13 -9.01
N ARG A 291 -1.11 10.49 -7.77
CA ARG A 291 -1.75 10.04 -6.53
C ARG A 291 -3.16 10.58 -6.36
N TYR A 292 -3.48 11.74 -6.92
CA TYR A 292 -4.74 12.40 -6.67
C TYR A 292 -5.90 11.54 -7.18
N TRP A 293 -5.81 11.12 -8.44
CA TRP A 293 -6.81 10.27 -9.09
C TRP A 293 -6.73 8.81 -8.66
N THR A 294 -5.53 8.31 -8.35
CA THR A 294 -5.35 6.92 -7.97
C THR A 294 -5.69 6.63 -6.51
N HIS A 295 -5.59 7.61 -5.62
CA HIS A 295 -5.77 7.43 -4.17
C HIS A 295 -6.62 8.53 -3.52
N VAL A 296 -6.22 9.80 -3.65
CA VAL A 296 -6.71 10.89 -2.79
C VAL A 296 -8.22 11.08 -2.94
N VAL A 297 -8.73 11.12 -4.17
CA VAL A 297 -10.16 11.32 -4.44
C VAL A 297 -11.04 10.22 -3.84
N ASN A 298 -10.51 9.00 -3.73
CA ASN A 298 -11.21 7.81 -3.24
C ASN A 298 -10.92 7.49 -1.75
N CYS A 299 -10.06 8.28 -1.09
CA CYS A 299 -9.72 8.09 0.31
C CYS A 299 -10.27 9.24 1.17
N SER A 300 -11.28 8.96 1.99
CA SER A 300 -11.93 10.00 2.81
C SER A 300 -10.97 10.79 3.72
N SER A 301 -9.93 10.14 4.25
CA SER A 301 -8.97 10.82 5.12
C SER A 301 -7.98 11.68 4.35
N CYS A 302 -7.46 11.19 3.22
CA CYS A 302 -6.52 11.96 2.41
C CYS A 302 -7.23 13.09 1.66
N ASN A 303 -8.47 12.87 1.18
CA ASN A 303 -9.30 13.91 0.58
C ASN A 303 -9.61 15.03 1.57
N ALA A 304 -9.98 14.70 2.82
CA ALA A 304 -10.23 15.69 3.86
C ALA A 304 -8.97 16.51 4.18
N ALA A 305 -7.82 15.84 4.34
CA ALA A 305 -6.53 16.51 4.57
C ALA A 305 -6.16 17.41 3.38
N TYR A 306 -6.26 16.91 2.16
CA TYR A 306 -6.03 17.68 0.93
C TYR A 306 -6.88 18.94 0.91
N LYS A 307 -8.21 18.83 1.10
CA LYS A 307 -9.11 19.99 1.12
C LYS A 307 -8.75 20.99 2.22
N GLY A 308 -8.51 20.51 3.44
CA GLY A 308 -8.14 21.37 4.58
C GLY A 308 -6.84 22.11 4.37
N LEU A 309 -5.81 21.44 3.82
CA LEU A 309 -4.51 22.06 3.53
C LEU A 309 -4.61 23.08 2.39
N ASN A 310 -5.42 22.84 1.35
CA ASN A 310 -5.66 23.84 0.31
C ASN A 310 -6.41 25.07 0.84
N VAL A 311 -7.38 24.89 1.73
CA VAL A 311 -8.04 26.04 2.40
C VAL A 311 -7.02 26.84 3.22
N LEU A 312 -6.15 26.18 3.98
CA LEU A 312 -5.10 26.84 4.74
C LEU A 312 -4.12 27.60 3.84
N GLU A 313 -3.74 27.00 2.70
CA GLU A 313 -2.87 27.63 1.70
C GLU A 313 -3.44 28.94 1.17
N VAL A 314 -4.74 28.99 0.87
CA VAL A 314 -5.46 30.21 0.45
C VAL A 314 -5.59 31.21 1.59
N VAL A 315 -5.96 30.75 2.80
CA VAL A 315 -6.10 31.63 3.98
C VAL A 315 -4.80 32.35 4.29
N LEU A 316 -3.66 31.67 4.20
CA LEU A 316 -2.34 32.28 4.39
C LEU A 316 -2.06 33.38 3.35
N GLN A 317 -2.48 33.21 2.08
CA GLN A 317 -2.37 34.25 1.06
C GLN A 317 -3.26 35.45 1.37
N VAL A 318 -4.51 35.20 1.76
CA VAL A 318 -5.47 36.26 2.13
C VAL A 318 -4.95 37.06 3.33
N ILE A 319 -4.41 36.40 4.36
CA ILE A 319 -3.79 37.08 5.52
C ILE A 319 -2.62 37.95 5.05
N SER A 320 -1.74 37.42 4.20
CA SER A 320 -0.60 38.17 3.66
C SER A 320 -1.03 39.45 2.93
N ILE A 321 -1.97 39.34 1.98
CA ILE A 321 -2.49 40.47 1.20
C ILE A 321 -3.22 41.46 2.11
N SER A 322 -4.02 40.96 3.06
CA SER A 322 -4.78 41.80 4.00
C SER A 322 -3.85 42.62 4.90
N LEU A 323 -2.76 42.03 5.40
CA LEU A 323 -1.77 42.75 6.22
C LEU A 323 -1.10 43.87 5.43
N ILE A 324 -0.76 43.64 4.17
CA ILE A 324 -0.20 44.67 3.27
C ILE A 324 -1.24 45.76 3.00
N GLY A 325 -2.49 45.38 2.72
CA GLY A 325 -3.58 46.32 2.48
C GLY A 325 -3.90 47.21 3.67
N ILE A 326 -3.96 46.65 4.88
CA ILE A 326 -4.16 47.40 6.14
C ILE A 326 -3.00 48.39 6.33
N LEU A 327 -1.76 47.95 6.11
CA LEU A 327 -0.59 48.80 6.23
C LEU A 327 -0.61 49.97 5.22
N ALA A 328 -1.03 49.71 3.98
CA ALA A 328 -1.14 50.72 2.94
C ALA A 328 -2.26 51.75 3.20
N ALA A 329 -3.36 51.33 3.83
CA ALA A 329 -4.48 52.19 4.18
C ALA A 329 -4.27 52.98 5.50
N ALA A 330 -3.34 52.54 6.35
CA ALA A 330 -3.08 53.19 7.64
C ALA A 330 -2.41 54.57 7.45
N LYS A 331 -2.95 55.60 8.13
CA LYS A 331 -2.32 56.93 8.16
C LYS A 331 -0.91 56.85 8.77
N GLN A 332 0.05 57.55 8.19
CA GLN A 332 1.47 57.46 8.59
C GLN A 332 1.73 57.72 10.09
N SER A 333 0.91 58.56 10.73
CA SER A 333 0.99 58.92 12.14
C SER A 333 0.33 57.95 13.13
N MET A 334 -0.43 56.96 12.66
CA MET A 334 -1.24 56.07 13.51
C MET A 334 -0.56 54.74 13.87
N THR A 335 0.56 54.38 13.24
CA THR A 335 1.24 53.08 13.46
C THR A 335 2.73 53.27 13.71
N SER A 336 3.21 52.72 14.83
CA SER A 336 4.65 52.69 15.18
C SER A 336 5.43 51.89 14.13
N ILE A 337 6.69 52.29 13.90
CA ILE A 337 7.63 51.56 13.02
C ILE A 337 7.70 50.08 13.39
N VAL A 338 7.67 49.75 14.70
CA VAL A 338 7.70 48.37 15.18
C VAL A 338 6.48 47.57 14.67
N VAL A 339 5.30 48.17 14.72
CA VAL A 339 4.06 47.52 14.25
C VAL A 339 4.09 47.34 12.73
N LYS A 340 4.55 48.36 11.99
CA LYS A 340 4.71 48.28 10.53
C LYS A 340 5.66 47.14 10.14
N THR A 341 6.83 47.06 10.77
CA THR A 341 7.81 45.99 10.53
C THR A 341 7.22 44.63 10.86
N ALA A 342 6.56 44.46 12.00
CA ALA A 342 5.95 43.19 12.39
C ALA A 342 4.88 42.72 11.40
N MET A 343 4.01 43.63 10.93
CA MET A 343 2.99 43.32 9.93
C MET A 343 3.59 42.89 8.60
N VAL A 344 4.63 43.59 8.11
CA VAL A 344 5.33 43.21 6.88
C VAL A 344 5.99 41.84 7.04
N SER A 345 6.71 41.61 8.14
CA SER A 345 7.35 40.32 8.41
C SER A 345 6.32 39.18 8.45
N MET A 346 5.19 39.37 9.13
CA MET A 346 4.12 38.38 9.16
C MET A 346 3.52 38.14 7.76
N ALA A 347 3.28 39.20 6.98
CA ALA A 347 2.78 39.06 5.62
C ALA A 347 3.72 38.23 4.74
N VAL A 348 5.03 38.49 4.82
CA VAL A 348 6.07 37.73 4.10
C VAL A 348 6.09 36.27 4.56
N LEU A 349 6.04 36.02 5.87
CA LEU A 349 6.02 34.66 6.41
C LEU A 349 4.77 33.89 5.97
N CYS A 350 3.59 34.50 6.00
CA CYS A 350 2.35 33.87 5.53
C CYS A 350 2.42 33.54 4.03
N PHE A 351 2.97 34.43 3.20
CA PHE A 351 3.15 34.16 1.78
C PHE A 351 4.15 33.03 1.53
N ALA A 352 5.31 33.06 2.19
CA ALA A 352 6.32 32.00 2.08
C ALA A 352 5.77 30.65 2.55
N ALA A 353 5.05 30.62 3.68
CA ALA A 353 4.40 29.43 4.20
C ALA A 353 3.33 28.88 3.22
N SER A 354 2.56 29.76 2.57
CA SER A 354 1.61 29.36 1.54
C SER A 354 2.31 28.70 0.34
N LYS A 355 3.40 29.28 -0.17
CA LYS A 355 4.15 28.69 -1.30
C LYS A 355 4.80 27.36 -0.95
N TRP A 356 5.35 27.24 0.26
CA TRP A 356 5.84 25.96 0.77
C TRP A 356 4.70 24.94 0.89
N LEU A 357 3.55 25.35 1.42
CA LEU A 357 2.39 24.48 1.59
C LEU A 357 1.81 24.02 0.24
N ALA A 358 1.74 24.89 -0.77
CA ALA A 358 1.35 24.52 -2.12
C ALA A 358 2.28 23.46 -2.72
N HIS A 359 3.60 23.63 -2.56
CA HIS A 359 4.58 22.63 -3.00
C HIS A 359 4.44 21.31 -2.23
N PHE A 360 4.26 21.37 -0.92
CA PHE A 360 4.00 20.21 -0.07
C PHE A 360 2.74 19.47 -0.52
N ILE A 361 1.63 20.19 -0.75
CA ILE A 361 0.36 19.60 -1.22
C ILE A 361 0.59 18.88 -2.55
N TYR A 362 1.28 19.50 -3.50
CA TYR A 362 1.57 18.88 -4.79
C TYR A 362 2.42 17.60 -4.63
N LYS A 363 3.53 17.68 -3.88
CA LYS A 363 4.44 16.54 -3.67
C LYS A 363 3.82 15.37 -2.91
N ILE A 364 2.87 15.63 -2.01
CA ILE A 364 2.23 14.60 -1.20
C ILE A 364 0.99 14.01 -1.89
N PHE A 365 0.14 14.85 -2.47
CA PHE A 365 -1.19 14.43 -2.95
C PHE A 365 -1.29 14.28 -4.47
N HIS A 366 -0.33 14.77 -5.26
CA HIS A 366 -0.34 14.66 -6.72
C HIS A 366 0.83 13.82 -7.22
N TYR A 367 2.04 14.35 -7.19
CA TYR A 367 3.17 13.71 -7.87
C TYR A 367 4.44 13.74 -7.03
N HIS A 368 5.05 12.56 -6.88
CA HIS A 368 6.38 12.41 -6.32
C HIS A 368 7.18 11.53 -7.28
N ASP A 369 8.13 12.14 -7.98
CA ASP A 369 9.03 11.36 -8.83
C ASP A 369 9.94 10.49 -7.97
N TYR A 370 10.22 9.28 -8.45
CA TYR A 370 11.16 8.37 -7.84
C TYR A 370 12.16 7.88 -8.87
N ASN A 371 13.44 8.22 -8.67
CA ASN A 371 14.51 7.82 -9.56
C ASN A 371 15.58 7.08 -8.78
N HIS A 372 15.59 5.75 -8.88
CA HIS A 372 16.55 4.88 -8.19
C HIS A 372 18.01 5.21 -8.51
N ALA A 373 18.31 5.88 -9.64
CA ALA A 373 19.68 6.25 -9.99
C ALA A 373 20.27 7.35 -9.07
N PHE A 374 19.42 8.13 -8.39
CA PHE A 374 19.83 9.28 -7.59
C PHE A 374 19.56 9.12 -6.09
N ILE A 375 19.19 7.92 -5.63
CA ILE A 375 18.78 7.65 -4.24
C ILE A 375 19.89 6.98 -3.45
#